data_AF-A0A1M3BHU2-F1
#
_entry.id   AF-A0A1M3BHU2-F1
#
_cell.length_a   1.000
_cell.length_b   1.000
_cell.length_c   1.000
_cell.angle_alpha   90.00
_cell.angle_beta   90.00
_cell.angle_gamma   90.00
#
_symmetry.space_group_name_H-M   'P 1'
#
loop_
_entity.id
_entity.type
_entity.pdbx_description
1 polymer ?
#
loop_
_entity_poly.entity_id
_entity_poly.type
_entity_poly.pdbx_seq_one_letter_code
_entity_poly.pdbx_strand_id
1 'polypeptide(L)'
;MIGNAISEPEPVLASNGRRELAYELQLINRSQSVVTVRSLEALAGGKVVQKLTGAALETQMAPYGQPQHSVKLKPGQGAYVLMDVSLAQKKKVPAELTHRIALTMQPKQAAVATNYELAPIKVGRREAIVVAPPLRGPGWVVANGCCAEFNAHRGTVLPVNGAAHVAERFAIDFVQIDPLGRLFNGPLDQLTSYPYFGDEVHSATAGKVVGVLDNVPETTPGSFPPAITAEKAGGNHVVVAIGGGRYAFYAHLQPGSVRVKVGQKVKVGQTLGLLGNSGNSDAPHLHFHIMSTPHPLEANGLPYRFSNFTVEGTLANTAGIQEGEIAKVVPTERGVRHAELPLTNQVLAFPGS
;
A
#
# COMPACT_ATOMS: atom_id res chain seq x y z
N MET A 1 -19.63 -18.61 9.32
CA MET A 1 -18.80 -17.39 9.15
C MET A 1 -19.24 -16.74 7.86
N ILE A 2 -19.25 -15.41 7.78
CA ILE A 2 -19.42 -14.72 6.48
C ILE A 2 -18.04 -14.24 6.06
N GLY A 3 -17.71 -14.36 4.77
CA GLY A 3 -16.50 -13.75 4.25
C GLY A 3 -16.65 -13.29 2.80
N ASN A 4 -16.03 -12.16 2.49
CA ASN A 4 -16.00 -11.54 1.16
C ASN A 4 -14.76 -10.63 1.06
N ALA A 5 -14.30 -10.34 -0.16
CA ALA A 5 -13.32 -9.28 -0.37
C ALA A 5 -13.99 -7.90 -0.26
N ILE A 6 -13.32 -6.95 0.40
CA ILE A 6 -13.85 -5.58 0.58
C ILE A 6 -13.91 -4.84 -0.76
N SER A 7 -12.86 -4.98 -1.56
CA SER A 7 -12.79 -4.54 -2.95
C SER A 7 -12.18 -5.66 -3.78
N GLU A 8 -12.67 -5.81 -5.02
CA GLU A 8 -12.16 -6.81 -5.96
C GLU A 8 -10.63 -6.72 -6.08
N PRO A 9 -9.89 -7.85 -6.02
CA PRO A 9 -8.47 -7.86 -6.37
C PRO A 9 -8.30 -7.58 -7.86
N GLU A 10 -7.41 -6.64 -8.20
CA GLU A 10 -7.00 -6.37 -9.57
C GLU A 10 -5.56 -6.87 -9.79
N PRO A 11 -5.27 -7.55 -10.92
CA PRO A 11 -3.95 -8.13 -11.17
C PRO A 11 -2.91 -7.06 -11.51
N VAL A 12 -1.71 -7.20 -10.94
CA VAL A 12 -0.56 -6.36 -11.28
C VAL A 12 0.68 -7.21 -11.51
N LEU A 13 1.43 -6.91 -12.57
CA LEU A 13 2.75 -7.51 -12.77
C LEU A 13 3.74 -6.77 -11.86
N ALA A 14 4.38 -7.49 -10.94
CA ALA A 14 5.37 -6.96 -10.02
C ALA A 14 6.81 -7.28 -10.46
N SER A 15 7.77 -6.60 -9.86
CA SER A 15 9.21 -6.65 -10.20
C SER A 15 9.91 -8.01 -9.97
N ASN A 16 9.23 -8.92 -9.26
CA ASN A 16 9.60 -10.32 -9.07
C ASN A 16 9.17 -11.23 -10.24
N GLY A 17 8.60 -10.67 -11.32
CA GLY A 17 8.11 -11.44 -12.47
C GLY A 17 6.84 -12.24 -12.18
N ARG A 18 6.04 -11.82 -11.21
CA ARG A 18 4.77 -12.46 -10.81
C ARG A 18 3.60 -11.52 -10.99
N ARG A 19 2.41 -12.10 -11.20
CA ARG A 19 1.14 -11.37 -11.16
C ARG A 19 0.57 -11.46 -9.76
N GLU A 20 0.61 -10.35 -9.06
CA GLU A 20 0.10 -10.24 -7.69
C GLU A 20 -1.38 -9.84 -7.70
N LEU A 21 -2.12 -10.42 -6.77
CA LEU A 21 -3.52 -10.12 -6.47
C LEU A 21 -3.61 -9.84 -4.96
N ALA A 22 -3.40 -8.57 -4.59
CA ALA A 22 -3.54 -8.10 -3.22
C ALA A 22 -5.00 -7.74 -2.92
N TYR A 23 -5.53 -8.22 -1.80
CA TYR A 23 -6.88 -7.89 -1.32
C TYR A 23 -7.08 -8.22 0.16
N GLU A 24 -8.00 -7.48 0.77
CA GLU A 24 -8.44 -7.63 2.14
C GLU A 24 -9.70 -8.51 2.15
N LEU A 25 -9.55 -9.72 2.67
CA LEU A 25 -10.67 -10.62 2.92
C LEU A 25 -11.27 -10.27 4.29
N GLN A 26 -12.52 -9.81 4.31
CA GLN A 26 -13.26 -9.60 5.54
C GLN A 26 -13.85 -10.93 6.00
N LEU A 27 -13.68 -11.26 7.29
CA LEU A 27 -14.31 -12.40 7.96
C LEU A 27 -15.18 -11.91 9.12
N ILE A 28 -16.39 -12.44 9.27
CA ILE A 28 -17.30 -12.07 10.36
C ILE A 28 -17.80 -13.33 11.08
N ASN A 29 -17.52 -13.41 12.38
CA ASN A 29 -18.07 -14.44 13.25
C ASN A 29 -19.49 -14.07 13.70
N ARG A 30 -20.50 -14.56 12.98
CA ARG A 30 -21.92 -14.39 13.33
C ARG A 30 -22.44 -15.41 14.35
N SER A 31 -21.59 -16.30 14.85
CA SER A 31 -21.99 -17.32 15.82
C SER A 31 -21.89 -16.79 17.26
N GLN A 32 -22.43 -17.56 18.21
CA GLN A 32 -22.28 -17.31 19.64
C GLN A 32 -21.00 -17.92 20.25
N SER A 33 -20.19 -18.61 19.44
CA SER A 33 -18.96 -19.27 19.88
C SER A 33 -17.75 -18.40 19.58
N VAL A 34 -16.68 -18.57 20.36
CA VAL A 34 -15.36 -18.14 19.92
C VAL A 34 -14.94 -19.02 18.75
N VAL A 35 -14.45 -18.40 17.68
CA VAL A 35 -13.98 -19.09 16.49
C VAL A 35 -12.48 -18.87 16.36
N THR A 36 -11.72 -19.96 16.24
CA THR A 36 -10.30 -19.95 15.90
C THR A 36 -10.15 -20.32 14.43
N VAL A 37 -9.55 -19.44 13.64
CA VAL A 37 -9.15 -19.73 12.26
C VAL A 37 -7.85 -20.52 12.28
N ARG A 38 -7.86 -21.74 11.74
CA ARG A 38 -6.69 -22.63 11.71
C ARG A 38 -5.91 -22.52 10.41
N SER A 39 -6.63 -22.35 9.30
CA SER A 39 -6.03 -22.12 7.99
C SER A 39 -6.98 -21.36 7.08
N LEU A 40 -6.39 -20.63 6.14
CA LEU A 40 -7.11 -19.98 5.05
C LEU A 40 -6.41 -20.30 3.73
N GLU A 41 -7.15 -20.85 2.77
CA GLU A 41 -6.66 -21.17 1.43
C GLU A 41 -7.41 -20.32 0.41
N ALA A 42 -6.70 -19.72 -0.55
CA ALA A 42 -7.30 -19.16 -1.75
C ALA A 42 -7.17 -20.19 -2.89
N LEU A 43 -8.22 -20.36 -3.67
CA LEU A 43 -8.31 -21.33 -4.74
C LEU A 43 -8.68 -20.67 -6.07
N ALA A 44 -8.05 -21.12 -7.16
CA ALA A 44 -8.38 -20.75 -8.52
C ALA A 44 -8.76 -22.01 -9.31
N GLY A 45 -10.03 -22.13 -9.70
CA GLY A 45 -10.55 -23.33 -10.37
C GLY A 45 -10.35 -24.60 -9.53
N GLY A 46 -10.59 -24.51 -8.20
CA GLY A 46 -10.43 -25.61 -7.25
C GLY A 46 -8.99 -25.95 -6.86
N LYS A 47 -7.98 -25.30 -7.44
CA LYS A 47 -6.56 -25.49 -7.06
C LYS A 47 -6.12 -24.43 -6.08
N VAL A 48 -5.49 -24.85 -4.98
CA VAL A 48 -4.90 -23.93 -3.99
C VAL A 48 -3.80 -23.10 -4.65
N VAL A 49 -3.94 -21.78 -4.59
CA VAL A 49 -2.97 -20.80 -5.13
C VAL A 49 -2.27 -20.00 -4.02
N GLN A 50 -2.85 -19.98 -2.81
CA GLN A 50 -2.21 -19.46 -1.61
C GLN A 50 -2.76 -20.21 -0.39
N LYS A 51 -1.93 -20.40 0.63
CA LYS A 51 -2.32 -20.99 1.91
C LYS A 51 -1.64 -20.24 3.06
N LEU A 52 -2.44 -19.83 4.04
CA LEU A 52 -2.00 -19.22 5.29
C LEU A 52 -2.31 -20.18 6.45
N THR A 53 -1.31 -20.45 7.28
CA THR A 53 -1.38 -21.31 8.47
C THR A 53 -0.39 -20.86 9.52
N GLY A 54 -0.66 -21.14 10.80
CA GLY A 54 0.28 -20.85 11.89
C GLY A 54 0.65 -19.37 11.95
N ALA A 55 1.94 -19.07 12.15
CA ALA A 55 2.44 -17.70 12.25
C ALA A 55 2.06 -16.83 11.04
N ALA A 56 2.13 -17.36 9.81
CA ALA A 56 1.78 -16.59 8.61
C ALA A 56 0.29 -16.22 8.53
N LEU A 57 -0.60 -17.01 9.16
CA LEU A 57 -2.01 -16.62 9.28
C LEU A 57 -2.19 -15.59 10.40
N GLU A 58 -1.47 -15.76 11.52
CA GLU A 58 -1.54 -14.85 12.65
C GLU A 58 -1.03 -13.46 12.27
N THR A 59 0.10 -13.33 11.56
CA THR A 59 0.61 -12.03 11.12
C THR A 59 -0.26 -11.36 10.05
N GLN A 60 -1.09 -12.13 9.35
CA GLN A 60 -1.95 -11.64 8.26
C GLN A 60 -3.42 -11.47 8.65
N MET A 61 -3.80 -11.70 9.91
CA MET A 61 -5.18 -11.56 10.37
C MET A 61 -5.32 -10.57 11.54
N ALA A 62 -6.05 -9.48 11.30
CA ALA A 62 -6.29 -8.42 12.27
C ALA A 62 -7.78 -8.31 12.63
N PRO A 63 -8.19 -8.68 13.86
CA PRO A 63 -9.54 -8.40 14.35
C PRO A 63 -9.85 -6.91 14.42
N TYR A 64 -11.10 -6.54 14.12
CA TYR A 64 -11.48 -5.13 14.04
C TYR A 64 -11.23 -4.37 15.34
N GLY A 65 -10.57 -3.22 15.21
CA GLY A 65 -10.28 -2.30 16.30
C GLY A 65 -9.37 -2.89 17.38
N GLN A 66 -8.64 -3.98 17.09
CA GLN A 66 -7.66 -4.56 18.02
C GLN A 66 -6.23 -4.19 17.60
N PRO A 67 -5.38 -3.80 18.55
CA PRO A 67 -3.99 -3.47 18.24
C PRO A 67 -3.13 -4.71 17.99
N GLN A 68 -3.55 -5.89 18.48
CA GLN A 68 -2.86 -7.14 18.23
C GLN A 68 -3.55 -7.96 17.15
N HIS A 69 -2.74 -8.58 16.30
CA HIS A 69 -3.21 -9.62 15.40
C HIS A 69 -3.68 -10.86 16.17
N SER A 70 -4.65 -11.57 15.62
CA SER A 70 -5.15 -12.79 16.23
C SER A 70 -5.95 -13.62 15.24
N VAL A 71 -5.79 -14.92 15.32
CA VAL A 71 -6.63 -15.88 14.60
C VAL A 71 -7.95 -16.20 15.31
N LYS A 72 -8.22 -15.57 16.47
CA LYS A 72 -9.43 -15.79 17.26
C LYS A 72 -10.44 -14.65 17.07
N LEU A 73 -11.69 -15.02 16.81
CA LEU A 73 -12.82 -14.10 16.71
C LEU A 73 -13.84 -14.40 17.81
N LYS A 74 -14.10 -13.41 18.66
CA LYS A 74 -15.20 -13.44 19.63
C LYS A 74 -16.56 -13.46 18.91
N PRO A 75 -17.66 -13.83 19.59
CA PRO A 75 -19.01 -13.70 19.05
C PRO A 75 -19.28 -12.28 18.51
N GLY A 76 -19.78 -12.18 17.29
CA GLY A 76 -20.06 -10.91 16.61
C GLY A 76 -18.83 -10.17 16.05
N GLN A 77 -17.61 -10.61 16.39
CA GLN A 77 -16.39 -9.95 15.96
C GLN A 77 -16.05 -10.29 14.50
N GLY A 78 -15.50 -9.31 13.77
CA GLY A 78 -14.89 -9.53 12.48
C GLY A 78 -13.39 -9.26 12.46
N ALA A 79 -12.74 -9.64 11.37
CA ALA A 79 -11.34 -9.38 11.09
C ALA A 79 -11.10 -9.13 9.60
N TYR A 80 -10.01 -8.45 9.31
CA TYR A 80 -9.40 -8.42 8.00
C TYR A 80 -8.34 -9.51 7.93
N VAL A 81 -8.26 -10.18 6.78
CA VAL A 81 -7.13 -11.04 6.42
C VAL A 81 -6.52 -10.49 5.15
N LEU A 82 -5.24 -10.11 5.19
CA LEU A 82 -4.53 -9.70 3.98
C LEU A 82 -4.19 -10.95 3.16
N MET A 83 -4.52 -10.89 1.88
CA MET A 83 -4.26 -11.95 0.91
C MET A 83 -3.43 -11.38 -0.23
N ASP A 84 -2.41 -12.13 -0.63
CA ASP A 84 -1.46 -11.77 -1.69
C ASP A 84 -1.27 -12.98 -2.60
N VAL A 85 -2.26 -13.22 -3.46
CA VAL A 85 -2.21 -14.38 -4.35
C VAL A 85 -1.20 -14.08 -5.46
N SER A 86 -0.02 -14.70 -5.36
CA SER A 86 1.03 -14.57 -6.38
C SER A 86 0.90 -15.64 -7.46
N LEU A 87 0.67 -15.23 -8.69
CA LEU A 87 0.55 -16.10 -9.87
C LEU A 87 1.77 -15.98 -10.78
N ALA A 88 2.16 -17.05 -11.45
CA ALA A 88 3.22 -16.97 -12.45
C ALA A 88 2.80 -16.04 -13.58
N GLN A 89 3.73 -15.21 -14.09
CA GLN A 89 3.43 -14.19 -15.12
C GLN A 89 2.66 -14.71 -16.34
N LYS A 90 3.01 -15.91 -16.81
CA LYS A 90 2.38 -16.56 -17.98
C LYS A 90 1.08 -17.29 -17.67
N LYS A 91 0.73 -17.49 -16.39
CA LYS A 91 -0.55 -18.11 -16.03
C LYS A 91 -1.68 -17.13 -16.29
N LYS A 92 -2.81 -17.66 -16.79
CA LYS A 92 -4.06 -16.91 -16.92
C LYS A 92 -4.52 -16.46 -15.54
N VAL A 93 -4.83 -15.17 -15.40
CA VAL A 93 -5.47 -14.64 -14.20
C VAL A 93 -6.88 -15.25 -14.10
N PRO A 94 -7.25 -15.87 -12.96
CA PRO A 94 -8.57 -16.44 -12.80
C PRO A 94 -9.64 -15.34 -12.80
N ALA A 95 -10.86 -15.65 -13.25
CA ALA A 95 -11.96 -14.68 -13.21
C ALA A 95 -12.57 -14.51 -11.80
N GLU A 96 -12.35 -15.51 -10.94
CA GLU A 96 -12.82 -15.55 -9.57
C GLU A 96 -11.84 -16.33 -8.70
N LEU A 97 -11.87 -16.07 -7.40
CA LEU A 97 -11.19 -16.86 -6.39
C LEU A 97 -12.25 -17.40 -5.42
N THR A 98 -12.09 -18.65 -4.98
CA THR A 98 -12.82 -19.16 -3.81
C THR A 98 -11.88 -19.31 -2.63
N HIS A 99 -12.43 -19.41 -1.43
CA HIS A 99 -11.63 -19.54 -0.22
C HIS A 99 -12.12 -20.68 0.64
N ARG A 100 -11.19 -21.51 1.12
CA ARG A 100 -11.47 -22.57 2.08
C ARG A 100 -10.87 -22.20 3.43
N ILE A 101 -11.69 -22.23 4.46
CA ILE A 101 -11.33 -21.86 5.83
C ILE A 101 -11.47 -23.07 6.72
N ALA A 102 -10.39 -23.47 7.39
CA ALA A 102 -10.47 -24.45 8.47
C ALA A 102 -10.66 -23.72 9.79
N LEU A 103 -11.72 -24.05 10.52
CA LEU A 103 -12.11 -23.39 11.76
C LEU A 103 -12.17 -24.39 12.92
N THR A 104 -12.01 -23.88 14.13
CA THR A 104 -12.44 -24.53 15.38
C THR A 104 -13.39 -23.60 16.10
N MET A 105 -14.60 -24.08 16.36
CA MET A 105 -15.61 -23.37 17.15
C MET A 105 -15.56 -23.89 18.59
N GLN A 106 -15.59 -22.99 19.56
CA GLN A 106 -15.66 -23.34 20.98
C GLN A 106 -17.04 -22.94 21.56
N PRO A 107 -18.07 -23.79 21.41
CA PRO A 107 -19.33 -23.64 22.14
C PRO A 107 -19.16 -24.06 23.61
N LYS A 108 -20.18 -23.81 24.45
CA LYS A 108 -20.14 -24.10 25.90
C LYS A 108 -19.88 -25.56 26.27
N GLN A 109 -20.11 -26.50 25.36
CA GLN A 109 -20.04 -27.95 25.63
C GLN A 109 -18.72 -28.57 25.17
N ALA A 110 -18.44 -28.56 23.86
CA ALA A 110 -17.25 -29.18 23.27
C ALA A 110 -16.81 -28.47 22.00
N ALA A 111 -15.49 -28.38 21.77
CA ALA A 111 -14.94 -27.76 20.57
C ALA A 111 -15.27 -28.58 19.31
N VAL A 112 -15.66 -27.89 18.22
CA VAL A 112 -15.99 -28.51 16.94
C VAL A 112 -15.08 -27.96 15.86
N ALA A 113 -14.38 -28.85 15.15
CA ALA A 113 -13.59 -28.50 13.97
C ALA A 113 -14.42 -28.66 12.70
N THR A 114 -14.36 -27.68 11.80
CA THR A 114 -15.08 -27.72 10.51
C THR A 114 -14.30 -26.99 9.43
N ASN A 115 -14.60 -27.29 8.17
CA ASN A 115 -14.11 -26.54 7.01
C ASN A 115 -15.28 -25.81 6.36
N TYR A 116 -15.06 -24.58 5.93
CA TYR A 116 -16.06 -23.72 5.31
C TYR A 116 -15.52 -23.19 3.99
N GLU A 117 -16.31 -23.23 2.92
CA GLU A 117 -15.96 -22.61 1.65
C GLU A 117 -16.76 -21.31 1.50
N LEU A 118 -16.06 -20.21 1.27
CA LEU A 118 -16.68 -18.91 1.00
C LEU A 118 -17.25 -18.86 -0.41
N ALA A 119 -18.24 -18.00 -0.61
CA ALA A 119 -18.71 -17.68 -1.96
C ALA A 119 -17.54 -17.12 -2.81
N PRO A 120 -17.54 -17.38 -4.14
CA PRO A 120 -16.51 -16.84 -5.02
C PRO A 120 -16.47 -15.32 -4.97
N ILE A 121 -15.26 -14.75 -4.90
CA ILE A 121 -15.02 -13.33 -5.13
C ILE A 121 -14.61 -13.12 -6.58
N LYS A 122 -15.05 -12.03 -7.19
CA LYS A 122 -14.62 -11.66 -8.54
C LYS A 122 -13.19 -11.14 -8.51
N VAL A 123 -12.41 -11.52 -9.52
CA VAL A 123 -11.12 -10.89 -9.81
C VAL A 123 -11.35 -9.83 -10.89
N GLY A 124 -10.94 -8.61 -10.57
CA GLY A 124 -11.03 -7.47 -11.47
C GLY A 124 -10.25 -7.74 -12.75
N ARG A 125 -10.83 -7.31 -13.89
CA ARG A 125 -10.22 -7.47 -15.23
C ARG A 125 -9.49 -6.22 -15.70
N ARG A 126 -9.48 -5.16 -14.89
CA ARG A 126 -8.82 -3.90 -15.21
C ARG A 126 -7.32 -4.11 -15.19
N GLU A 127 -6.66 -3.67 -16.24
CA GLU A 127 -5.22 -3.66 -16.28
C GLU A 127 -4.68 -2.53 -15.39
N ALA A 128 -3.66 -2.85 -14.59
CA ALA A 128 -2.90 -1.89 -13.83
C ALA A 128 -2.29 -0.84 -14.77
N ILE A 129 -2.62 0.42 -14.53
CA ILE A 129 -2.17 1.54 -15.38
C ILE A 129 -0.65 1.68 -15.31
N VAL A 130 -0.03 1.99 -16.45
CA VAL A 130 1.39 2.33 -16.50
C VAL A 130 1.56 3.83 -16.31
N VAL A 131 2.42 4.22 -15.37
CA VAL A 131 2.71 5.62 -15.02
C VAL A 131 4.22 5.89 -15.08
N ALA A 132 4.63 7.14 -15.27
CA ALA A 132 6.03 7.52 -15.13
C ALA A 132 6.44 7.57 -13.65
N PRO A 133 7.72 7.37 -13.31
CA PRO A 133 8.19 7.66 -11.96
C PRO A 133 7.91 9.12 -11.56
N PRO A 134 7.45 9.39 -10.33
CA PRO A 134 7.23 10.75 -9.85
C PRO A 134 8.52 11.42 -9.35
N LEU A 135 9.61 10.67 -9.22
CA LEU A 135 10.91 11.10 -8.70
C LEU A 135 12.03 10.72 -9.68
N ARG A 136 13.26 11.18 -9.41
CA ARG A 136 14.43 11.01 -10.30
C ARG A 136 15.65 10.55 -9.50
N GLY A 137 16.58 9.86 -10.17
CA GLY A 137 17.85 9.47 -9.57
C GLY A 137 17.80 8.15 -8.77
N PRO A 138 18.93 7.77 -8.15
CA PRO A 138 19.11 6.50 -7.43
C PRO A 138 18.63 6.56 -5.97
N GLY A 139 18.68 5.41 -5.28
CA GLY A 139 18.56 5.35 -3.82
C GLY A 139 17.14 5.47 -3.26
N TRP A 140 16.09 5.38 -4.09
CA TRP A 140 14.71 5.49 -3.61
C TRP A 140 14.23 4.17 -3.00
N VAL A 141 13.97 4.15 -1.70
CA VAL A 141 13.43 3.01 -0.99
C VAL A 141 11.91 2.99 -1.13
N VAL A 142 11.37 1.82 -1.50
CA VAL A 142 9.94 1.55 -1.49
C VAL A 142 9.51 1.21 -0.07
N ALA A 143 9.15 2.21 0.74
CA ALA A 143 8.61 2.00 2.07
C ALA A 143 7.09 1.78 2.01
N ASN A 144 6.59 0.94 2.92
CA ASN A 144 5.16 0.64 3.08
C ASN A 144 4.43 0.13 1.81
N GLY A 145 5.19 -0.38 0.84
CA GLY A 145 4.66 -0.82 -0.45
C GLY A 145 3.95 -2.19 -0.42
N CYS A 146 3.41 -2.58 -1.57
CA CYS A 146 2.95 -3.95 -1.79
C CYS A 146 4.13 -4.92 -1.99
N CYS A 147 4.01 -6.22 -1.78
CA CYS A 147 2.91 -6.96 -1.17
C CYS A 147 3.49 -7.71 0.04
N ALA A 148 3.26 -7.13 1.21
CA ALA A 148 3.91 -7.50 2.46
C ALA A 148 2.88 -7.85 3.52
N GLU A 149 3.35 -8.16 4.73
CA GLU A 149 2.50 -8.15 5.93
C GLU A 149 1.88 -6.77 6.18
N PHE A 150 1.07 -6.62 7.23
CA PHE A 150 0.52 -5.33 7.63
C PHE A 150 1.64 -4.28 7.81
N ASN A 151 1.40 -3.08 7.28
CA ASN A 151 2.27 -1.91 7.40
C ASN A 151 1.39 -0.65 7.44
N ALA A 152 1.99 0.54 7.37
CA ALA A 152 1.23 1.80 7.47
C ALA A 152 0.11 1.95 6.42
N HIS A 153 0.25 1.33 5.25
CA HIS A 153 -0.74 1.33 4.17
C HIS A 153 -1.56 0.03 4.11
N ARG A 154 -0.87 -1.10 4.28
CA ARG A 154 -1.43 -2.44 4.13
C ARG A 154 -2.33 -2.76 5.31
N GLY A 155 -3.63 -2.80 5.05
CA GLY A 155 -4.66 -3.00 6.07
C GLY A 155 -5.40 -1.72 6.46
N THR A 156 -5.11 -0.59 5.82
CA THR A 156 -5.82 0.68 5.99
C THR A 156 -7.23 0.59 5.39
N VAL A 157 -8.14 -0.03 6.15
CA VAL A 157 -9.55 -0.14 5.79
C VAL A 157 -10.36 0.94 6.51
N LEU A 158 -10.80 1.94 5.76
CA LEU A 158 -11.49 3.11 6.29
C LEU A 158 -13.01 3.00 6.12
N PRO A 159 -13.80 3.06 7.21
CA PRO A 159 -15.26 3.09 7.13
C PRO A 159 -15.75 4.53 6.90
N VAL A 160 -15.94 4.91 5.63
CA VAL A 160 -16.36 6.27 5.26
C VAL A 160 -17.63 6.23 4.43
N ASN A 161 -18.58 7.11 4.75
CA ASN A 161 -19.86 7.26 4.05
C ASN A 161 -20.65 5.94 3.89
N GLY A 162 -20.65 5.11 4.93
CA GLY A 162 -21.43 3.86 4.96
C GLY A 162 -20.79 2.68 4.23
N ALA A 163 -19.56 2.81 3.73
CA ALA A 163 -18.81 1.74 3.08
C ALA A 163 -17.40 1.60 3.67
N ALA A 164 -16.81 0.42 3.54
CA ALA A 164 -15.41 0.17 3.85
C ALA A 164 -14.57 0.36 2.58
N HIS A 165 -13.51 1.16 2.67
CA HIS A 165 -12.59 1.43 1.57
C HIS A 165 -11.21 0.93 1.93
N VAL A 166 -10.57 0.22 1.02
CA VAL A 166 -9.20 -0.29 1.19
C VAL A 166 -8.22 0.77 0.71
N ALA A 167 -8.17 1.87 1.46
CA ALA A 167 -7.31 2.99 1.16
C ALA A 167 -5.85 2.50 1.10
N GLU A 168 -5.06 3.12 0.23
CA GLU A 168 -3.61 2.94 0.20
C GLU A 168 -3.09 1.52 -0.09
N ARG A 169 -3.92 0.55 -0.49
CA ARG A 169 -3.52 -0.86 -0.79
C ARG A 169 -2.24 -1.01 -1.62
N PHE A 170 -2.01 -0.10 -2.58
CA PHE A 170 -0.84 -0.07 -3.46
C PHE A 170 -0.01 1.21 -3.30
N ALA A 171 -0.19 1.94 -2.20
CA ALA A 171 0.59 3.13 -1.92
C ALA A 171 2.04 2.80 -1.58
N ILE A 172 2.91 3.74 -1.94
CA ILE A 172 4.33 3.67 -1.65
C ILE A 172 4.72 5.01 -1.03
N ASP A 173 5.44 4.92 0.09
CA ASP A 173 6.20 6.04 0.61
C ASP A 173 7.61 5.94 0.06
N PHE A 174 7.99 6.93 -0.74
CA PHE A 174 9.35 7.04 -1.25
C PHE A 174 10.19 7.88 -0.29
N VAL A 175 11.18 7.22 0.29
CA VAL A 175 12.29 7.87 1.00
C VAL A 175 13.59 7.60 0.25
N GLN A 176 14.61 8.43 0.42
CA GLN A 176 15.88 8.26 -0.28
C GLN A 176 17.01 7.99 0.70
N ILE A 177 17.86 7.00 0.37
CA ILE A 177 19.16 6.83 1.02
C ILE A 177 20.24 7.54 0.20
N ASP A 178 21.15 8.23 0.87
CA ASP A 178 22.29 8.88 0.22
C ASP A 178 23.32 7.83 -0.29
N PRO A 179 24.37 8.24 -1.03
CA PRO A 179 25.40 7.32 -1.53
C PRO A 179 26.18 6.55 -0.45
N LEU A 180 26.12 7.00 0.82
CA LEU A 180 26.70 6.31 1.97
C LEU A 180 25.68 5.37 2.65
N GLY A 181 24.46 5.29 2.13
CA GLY A 181 23.38 4.47 2.67
C GLY A 181 22.65 5.10 3.85
N ARG A 182 22.76 6.42 4.07
CA ARG A 182 22.09 7.10 5.18
C ARG A 182 20.73 7.63 4.75
N LEU A 183 19.71 7.43 5.57
CA LEU A 183 18.38 8.03 5.37
C LEU A 183 18.38 9.53 5.71
N PHE A 184 19.13 9.92 6.73
CA PHE A 184 19.31 11.31 7.15
C PHE A 184 20.75 11.52 7.65
N ASN A 185 21.21 12.78 7.63
CA ASN A 185 22.51 13.20 8.12
C ASN A 185 22.35 14.47 8.97
N GLY A 186 22.38 14.30 10.29
CA GLY A 186 22.12 15.37 11.25
C GLY A 186 21.11 14.93 12.31
N PRO A 187 20.58 15.87 13.11
CA PRO A 187 19.54 15.57 14.09
C PRO A 187 18.27 15.05 13.40
N LEU A 188 17.68 14.00 13.95
CA LEU A 188 16.52 13.33 13.39
C LEU A 188 15.30 14.26 13.29
N ASP A 189 15.15 15.21 14.21
CA ASP A 189 14.01 16.14 14.28
C ASP A 189 14.12 17.36 13.35
N GLN A 190 15.12 17.40 12.46
CA GLN A 190 15.32 18.50 11.50
C GLN A 190 15.02 18.04 10.08
N LEU A 191 14.10 18.72 9.41
CA LEU A 191 13.76 18.47 8.00
C LEU A 191 15.00 18.53 7.08
N THR A 192 15.92 19.45 7.37
CA THR A 192 17.17 19.63 6.60
C THR A 192 18.16 18.48 6.76
N SER A 193 17.95 17.55 7.70
CA SER A 193 18.77 16.34 7.84
C SER A 193 18.45 15.31 6.74
N TYR A 194 17.28 15.39 6.11
CA TYR A 194 16.84 14.47 5.07
C TYR A 194 17.23 15.02 3.70
N PRO A 195 18.18 14.41 2.98
CA PRO A 195 18.78 15.02 1.78
C PRO A 195 17.80 15.20 0.60
N TYR A 196 16.70 14.45 0.62
CA TYR A 196 15.65 14.47 -0.40
C TYR A 196 14.46 15.37 -0.03
N PHE A 197 14.46 16.01 1.15
CA PHE A 197 13.49 17.05 1.49
C PHE A 197 13.68 18.24 0.54
N GLY A 198 12.63 18.60 -0.20
CA GLY A 198 12.69 19.64 -1.22
C GLY A 198 12.94 19.15 -2.64
N ASP A 199 13.08 17.83 -2.85
CA ASP A 199 13.17 17.28 -4.19
C ASP A 199 11.90 17.56 -5.01
N GLU A 200 12.06 17.75 -6.32
CA GLU A 200 10.93 17.98 -7.20
C GLU A 200 10.05 16.72 -7.33
N VAL A 201 8.76 16.88 -7.09
CA VAL A 201 7.76 15.84 -7.34
C VAL A 201 7.13 16.09 -8.70
N HIS A 202 7.25 15.12 -9.59
CA HIS A 202 6.75 15.20 -10.96
C HIS A 202 5.44 14.45 -11.15
N SER A 203 4.59 14.95 -12.04
CA SER A 203 3.37 14.24 -12.43
C SER A 203 3.73 12.94 -13.16
N ALA A 204 3.37 11.82 -12.53
CA ALA A 204 3.51 10.47 -13.08
C ALA A 204 2.65 10.25 -14.34
N THR A 205 1.68 11.13 -14.60
CA THR A 205 0.66 10.95 -15.65
C THR A 205 0.35 12.28 -16.33
N ALA A 206 -0.22 12.23 -17.53
CA ALA A 206 -0.96 13.37 -18.06
C ALA A 206 -2.39 13.31 -17.53
N GLY A 207 -2.99 14.46 -17.24
CA GLY A 207 -4.33 14.47 -16.66
C GLY A 207 -4.83 15.85 -16.29
N LYS A 208 -5.96 15.90 -15.58
CA LYS A 208 -6.53 17.14 -15.06
C LYS A 208 -6.40 17.15 -13.54
N VAL A 209 -5.86 18.21 -12.97
CA VAL A 209 -5.81 18.41 -11.51
C VAL A 209 -7.24 18.59 -10.99
N VAL A 210 -7.62 17.80 -9.99
CA VAL A 210 -8.97 17.79 -9.40
C VAL A 210 -8.97 18.02 -7.89
N GLY A 211 -7.81 17.94 -7.23
CA GLY A 211 -7.65 18.27 -5.81
C GLY A 211 -6.28 18.91 -5.58
N VAL A 212 -6.25 19.94 -4.74
CA VAL A 212 -5.03 20.60 -4.26
C VAL A 212 -5.25 21.06 -2.83
N LEU A 213 -4.26 20.82 -1.98
CA LEU A 213 -4.10 21.46 -0.66
C LEU A 213 -2.64 21.89 -0.54
N ASP A 214 -2.38 23.12 -0.06
CA ASP A 214 -1.02 23.70 -0.09
C ASP A 214 -0.72 24.66 1.08
N ASN A 215 -1.47 24.54 2.17
CA ASN A 215 -1.34 25.42 3.35
C ASN A 215 -1.26 24.66 4.68
N VAL A 216 -1.00 23.34 4.65
CA VAL A 216 -0.74 22.53 5.84
C VAL A 216 0.74 22.71 6.21
N PRO A 217 1.06 23.20 7.42
CA PRO A 217 2.44 23.34 7.86
C PRO A 217 3.18 22.00 7.88
N GLU A 218 4.51 22.07 7.81
CA GLU A 218 5.37 20.92 8.05
C GLU A 218 5.22 20.40 9.49
N THR A 219 5.37 19.09 9.67
CA THR A 219 5.52 18.49 10.99
C THR A 219 7.00 18.30 11.33
N THR A 220 7.30 18.24 12.63
CA THR A 220 8.63 17.87 13.11
C THR A 220 8.84 16.37 12.90
N PRO A 221 9.90 15.93 12.19
CA PRO A 221 10.21 14.52 12.04
C PRO A 221 10.48 13.82 13.39
N GLY A 222 10.31 12.50 13.43
CA GLY A 222 10.47 11.66 14.60
C GLY A 222 9.23 11.50 15.47
N SER A 223 8.14 12.20 15.15
CA SER A 223 6.88 12.06 15.87
C SER A 223 5.70 12.36 14.95
N PHE A 224 4.63 11.55 15.05
CA PHE A 224 3.37 11.88 14.40
C PHE A 224 2.73 13.12 15.04
N PRO A 225 2.02 13.95 14.24
CA PRO A 225 1.29 15.08 14.79
C PRO A 225 0.20 14.61 15.77
N PRO A 226 0.01 15.27 16.92
CA PRO A 226 -0.91 14.81 17.97
C PRO A 226 -2.39 14.92 17.58
N ALA A 227 -2.75 15.78 16.62
CA ALA A 227 -4.10 15.90 16.12
C ALA A 227 -4.08 16.35 14.64
N ILE A 228 -4.71 15.56 13.78
CA ILE A 228 -4.94 15.91 12.39
C ILE A 228 -6.36 15.55 11.99
N THR A 229 -7.00 16.42 11.21
CA THR A 229 -8.33 16.14 10.69
C THR A 229 -8.23 15.22 9.48
N ALA A 230 -9.32 14.51 9.18
CA ALA A 230 -9.43 13.66 8.00
C ALA A 230 -9.05 14.40 6.71
N GLU A 231 -9.46 15.65 6.55
CA GLU A 231 -9.21 16.48 5.36
C GLU A 231 -7.73 16.86 5.21
N LYS A 232 -6.97 16.89 6.32
CA LYS A 232 -5.56 17.28 6.35
C LYS A 232 -4.62 16.08 6.43
N ALA A 233 -5.13 14.85 6.58
CA ALA A 233 -4.31 13.66 6.79
C ALA A 233 -3.22 13.48 5.72
N GLY A 234 -3.54 13.71 4.45
CA GLY A 234 -2.56 13.64 3.35
C GLY A 234 -1.60 14.83 3.22
N GLY A 235 -1.68 15.82 4.11
CA GLY A 235 -0.88 17.03 4.05
C GLY A 235 -1.17 17.88 2.81
N ASN A 236 -0.19 18.69 2.40
CA ASN A 236 -0.24 19.34 1.10
C ASN A 236 -0.14 18.29 0.01
N HIS A 237 -1.00 18.39 -1.00
CA HIS A 237 -1.14 17.33 -1.97
C HIS A 237 -1.70 17.82 -3.30
N VAL A 238 -1.53 16.97 -4.32
CA VAL A 238 -2.15 17.12 -5.62
C VAL A 238 -2.88 15.82 -5.97
N VAL A 239 -4.12 15.93 -6.46
CA VAL A 239 -4.87 14.82 -7.06
C VAL A 239 -5.03 15.09 -8.55
N VAL A 240 -4.59 14.16 -9.39
CA VAL A 240 -4.71 14.24 -10.85
C VAL A 240 -5.68 13.17 -11.34
N ALA A 241 -6.76 13.56 -12.03
CA ALA A 241 -7.63 12.65 -12.75
C ALA A 241 -6.98 12.19 -14.06
N ILE A 242 -6.87 10.86 -14.22
CA ILE A 242 -6.08 10.24 -15.31
C ILE A 242 -6.93 9.40 -16.28
N GLY A 243 -8.26 9.51 -16.16
CA GLY A 243 -9.23 8.79 -16.99
C GLY A 243 -9.60 7.41 -16.44
N GLY A 244 -10.69 6.83 -16.97
CA GLY A 244 -11.18 5.51 -16.56
C GLY A 244 -11.58 5.40 -15.07
N GLY A 245 -11.94 6.52 -14.44
CA GLY A 245 -12.27 6.58 -13.01
C GLY A 245 -11.06 6.43 -12.08
N ARG A 246 -9.84 6.71 -12.56
CA ARG A 246 -8.61 6.64 -11.78
C ARG A 246 -8.08 8.04 -11.44
N TYR A 247 -7.42 8.14 -10.30
CA TYR A 247 -6.82 9.37 -9.81
C TYR A 247 -5.43 9.10 -9.23
N ALA A 248 -4.43 9.88 -9.60
CA ALA A 248 -3.08 9.81 -9.03
C ALA A 248 -2.98 10.79 -7.85
N PHE A 249 -2.49 10.31 -6.71
CA PHE A 249 -2.34 11.10 -5.49
C PHE A 249 -0.87 11.31 -5.17
N TYR A 250 -0.49 12.55 -4.86
CA TYR A 250 0.85 12.95 -4.44
C TYR A 250 0.69 13.72 -3.13
N ALA A 251 1.13 13.17 -2.01
CA ALA A 251 0.90 13.72 -0.67
C ALA A 251 2.19 14.17 0.04
N HIS A 252 2.01 14.78 1.21
CA HIS A 252 3.07 15.28 2.09
C HIS A 252 4.01 16.29 1.43
N LEU A 253 3.50 17.11 0.49
CA LEU A 253 4.28 18.15 -0.17
C LEU A 253 4.61 19.31 0.79
N GLN A 254 5.60 20.13 0.42
CA GLN A 254 5.94 21.32 1.19
C GLN A 254 4.86 22.40 1.07
N PRO A 255 4.57 23.14 2.16
CA PRO A 255 3.60 24.23 2.13
C PRO A 255 4.04 25.34 1.18
N GLY A 256 3.11 25.81 0.35
CA GLY A 256 3.35 26.85 -0.65
C GLY A 256 4.19 26.41 -1.85
N SER A 257 4.49 25.10 -1.97
CA SER A 257 5.33 24.58 -3.05
C SER A 257 4.53 24.11 -4.26
N VAL A 258 3.21 23.91 -4.12
CA VAL A 258 2.38 23.36 -5.19
C VAL A 258 2.29 24.35 -6.36
N ARG A 259 2.75 23.91 -7.54
CA ARG A 259 2.87 24.73 -8.76
C ARG A 259 1.66 24.64 -9.69
N VAL A 260 0.60 23.94 -9.27
CA VAL A 260 -0.58 23.66 -10.08
C VAL A 260 -1.87 24.00 -9.33
N LYS A 261 -2.95 24.22 -10.09
CA LYS A 261 -4.27 24.52 -9.53
C LYS A 261 -5.34 23.57 -10.04
N VAL A 262 -6.40 23.39 -9.24
CA VAL A 262 -7.59 22.63 -9.65
C VAL A 262 -8.09 23.13 -11.02
N GLY A 263 -8.39 22.19 -11.91
CA GLY A 263 -8.80 22.47 -13.28
C GLY A 263 -7.67 22.46 -14.31
N GLN A 264 -6.41 22.65 -13.89
CA GLN A 264 -5.25 22.67 -14.78
C GLN A 264 -5.00 21.30 -15.40
N LYS A 265 -4.62 21.27 -16.69
CA LYS A 265 -4.08 20.07 -17.33
C LYS A 265 -2.58 20.00 -17.08
N VAL A 266 -2.11 18.82 -16.70
CA VAL A 266 -0.68 18.53 -16.49
C VAL A 266 -0.18 17.51 -17.50
N LYS A 267 1.10 17.60 -17.83
CA LYS A 267 1.81 16.60 -18.65
C LYS A 267 2.63 15.66 -17.76
N VAL A 268 2.90 14.46 -18.26
CA VAL A 268 3.88 13.55 -17.64
C VAL A 268 5.21 14.30 -17.46
N GLY A 269 5.81 14.18 -16.27
CA GLY A 269 7.08 14.82 -15.93
C GLY A 269 6.97 16.29 -15.49
N GLN A 270 5.80 16.92 -15.61
CA GLN A 270 5.62 18.29 -15.11
C GLN A 270 5.77 18.33 -13.59
N THR A 271 6.60 19.23 -13.07
CA THR A 271 6.75 19.44 -11.62
C THR A 271 5.43 19.93 -11.02
N LEU A 272 4.99 19.25 -9.96
CA LEU A 272 3.76 19.52 -9.23
C LEU A 272 4.02 20.32 -7.95
N GLY A 273 5.15 20.08 -7.28
CA GLY A 273 5.54 20.71 -6.03
C GLY A 273 6.85 20.13 -5.53
N LEU A 274 7.17 20.37 -4.26
CA LEU A 274 8.38 19.85 -3.62
C LEU A 274 8.01 18.82 -2.55
N LEU A 275 8.84 17.79 -2.40
CA LEU A 275 8.70 16.75 -1.37
C LEU A 275 8.86 17.38 0.01
N GLY A 276 7.88 17.16 0.89
CA GLY A 276 7.84 17.73 2.24
C GLY A 276 7.63 16.68 3.32
N ASN A 277 7.03 17.12 4.43
CA ASN A 277 6.67 16.32 5.61
C ASN A 277 5.33 16.79 6.22
N SER A 278 4.46 17.42 5.43
CA SER A 278 3.19 17.95 5.94
C SER A 278 2.15 16.85 6.11
N GLY A 279 1.17 17.05 6.99
CA GLY A 279 0.09 16.08 7.18
C GLY A 279 0.41 15.01 8.22
N ASN A 280 -0.19 13.83 8.09
CA ASN A 280 0.03 12.70 9.00
C ASN A 280 1.34 11.98 8.67
N SER A 281 2.45 12.69 8.87
CA SER A 281 3.80 12.25 8.50
C SER A 281 4.74 12.38 9.70
N ASP A 282 5.61 11.39 9.87
CA ASP A 282 6.63 11.30 10.92
C ASP A 282 8.06 11.49 10.39
N ALA A 283 8.28 11.49 9.08
CA ALA A 283 9.54 11.87 8.43
C ALA A 283 9.29 12.25 6.96
N PRO A 284 10.12 13.11 6.33
CA PRO A 284 9.94 13.48 4.94
C PRO A 284 9.82 12.24 4.04
N HIS A 285 8.83 12.23 3.14
CA HIS A 285 8.65 11.21 2.12
C HIS A 285 7.67 11.70 1.05
N LEU A 286 7.67 11.07 -0.12
CA LEU A 286 6.56 11.19 -1.07
C LEU A 286 5.64 9.98 -0.91
N HIS A 287 4.41 10.21 -0.44
CA HIS A 287 3.34 9.23 -0.56
C HIS A 287 2.73 9.31 -1.97
N PHE A 288 2.76 8.19 -2.70
CA PHE A 288 2.21 8.09 -4.05
C PHE A 288 1.36 6.84 -4.25
N HIS A 289 0.15 7.01 -4.81
CA HIS A 289 -0.69 5.90 -5.23
C HIS A 289 -1.71 6.26 -6.33
N ILE A 290 -2.42 5.25 -6.83
CA ILE A 290 -3.58 5.41 -7.71
C ILE A 290 -4.87 5.02 -6.95
N MET A 291 -5.91 5.85 -7.07
CA MET A 291 -7.18 5.75 -6.35
C MET A 291 -8.36 5.48 -7.29
N SER A 292 -9.42 4.88 -6.75
CA SER A 292 -10.72 4.68 -7.43
C SER A 292 -11.66 5.88 -7.37
N THR A 293 -11.41 6.86 -6.49
CA THR A 293 -12.16 8.11 -6.34
C THR A 293 -11.16 9.25 -6.14
N PRO A 294 -11.55 10.54 -6.29
CA PRO A 294 -10.63 11.65 -6.06
C PRO A 294 -10.38 11.95 -4.56
N HIS A 295 -11.01 11.20 -3.66
CA HIS A 295 -10.97 11.43 -2.20
C HIS A 295 -10.16 10.33 -1.53
N PRO A 296 -8.93 10.60 -1.02
CA PRO A 296 -8.03 9.57 -0.51
C PRO A 296 -8.61 8.64 0.55
N LEU A 297 -9.42 9.18 1.47
CA LEU A 297 -10.06 8.41 2.54
C LEU A 297 -11.28 7.58 2.08
N GLU A 298 -11.82 7.90 0.90
CA GLU A 298 -12.99 7.25 0.29
C GLU A 298 -12.60 6.53 -1.01
N ALA A 299 -11.36 6.06 -1.09
CA ALA A 299 -10.81 5.40 -2.25
C ALA A 299 -10.35 3.99 -1.93
N ASN A 300 -10.54 3.08 -2.88
CA ASN A 300 -9.77 1.86 -2.93
C ASN A 300 -8.44 2.14 -3.63
N GLY A 301 -7.33 1.66 -3.06
CA GLY A 301 -6.02 1.66 -3.70
C GLY A 301 -6.03 0.74 -4.91
N LEU A 302 -5.74 1.30 -6.09
CA LEU A 302 -5.69 0.57 -7.36
C LEU A 302 -4.24 0.23 -7.73
N PRO A 303 -3.99 -0.93 -8.34
CA PRO A 303 -2.65 -1.27 -8.78
C PRO A 303 -2.20 -0.38 -9.95
N TYR A 304 -0.89 -0.14 -9.98
CA TYR A 304 -0.22 0.57 -11.06
C TYR A 304 1.17 -0.03 -11.29
N ARG A 305 1.81 0.40 -12.37
CA ARG A 305 3.13 -0.07 -12.78
C ARG A 305 3.95 1.12 -13.25
N PHE A 306 5.23 1.17 -12.94
CA PHE A 306 6.10 2.20 -13.49
C PHE A 306 6.56 1.82 -14.89
N SER A 307 6.59 2.81 -15.79
CA SER A 307 7.06 2.65 -17.18
C SER A 307 8.48 2.11 -17.24
N ASN A 308 9.36 2.59 -16.37
CA ASN A 308 10.71 2.08 -16.18
C ASN A 308 11.25 2.42 -14.77
N PHE A 309 12.18 1.60 -14.29
CA PHE A 309 13.04 1.84 -13.13
C PHE A 309 14.12 0.76 -13.08
N THR A 310 15.16 0.95 -12.30
CA THR A 310 16.17 -0.07 -12.01
C THR A 310 16.06 -0.50 -10.56
N VAL A 311 15.95 -1.80 -10.31
CA VAL A 311 16.11 -2.34 -8.95
C VAL A 311 17.61 -2.39 -8.63
N GLU A 312 18.02 -1.67 -7.60
CA GLU A 312 19.39 -1.63 -7.07
C GLU A 312 19.62 -2.70 -5.99
N GLY A 313 18.55 -3.25 -5.43
CA GLY A 313 18.58 -4.34 -4.46
C GLY A 313 17.37 -4.29 -3.53
N THR A 314 17.44 -5.05 -2.45
CA THR A 314 16.43 -5.08 -1.38
C THR A 314 17.07 -4.71 -0.06
N LEU A 315 16.44 -3.79 0.66
CA LEU A 315 16.86 -3.34 1.98
C LEU A 315 16.57 -4.44 3.03
N ALA A 316 17.58 -4.79 3.82
CA ALA A 316 17.49 -5.83 4.85
C ALA A 316 17.28 -5.29 6.28
N ASN A 317 17.43 -3.98 6.50
CA ASN A 317 17.32 -3.34 7.82
C ASN A 317 16.42 -2.08 7.78
N THR A 318 15.18 -2.21 7.29
CA THR A 318 14.24 -1.09 7.17
C THR A 318 14.03 -0.33 8.49
N ALA A 319 13.83 -1.02 9.61
CA ALA A 319 13.70 -0.37 10.91
C ALA A 319 15.00 0.34 11.33
N GLY A 320 16.15 -0.28 11.08
CA GLY A 320 17.45 0.29 11.42
C GLY A 320 17.73 1.61 10.69
N ILE A 321 17.38 1.75 9.41
CA ILE A 321 17.63 3.00 8.69
C ILE A 321 16.79 4.17 9.23
N GLN A 322 15.61 3.91 9.79
CA GLN A 322 14.78 4.91 10.43
C GLN A 322 15.40 5.42 11.75
N GLU A 323 16.21 4.57 12.39
CA GLU A 323 16.98 4.88 13.60
C GLU A 323 18.39 5.45 13.29
N GLY A 324 18.74 5.62 12.01
CA GLY A 324 20.01 6.17 11.57
C GLY A 324 21.11 5.13 11.28
N GLU A 325 20.79 3.84 11.25
CA GLU A 325 21.72 2.83 10.72
C GLU A 325 22.01 3.04 9.23
N ILE A 326 23.18 2.61 8.79
CA ILE A 326 23.50 2.50 7.37
C ILE A 326 22.65 1.41 6.71
N ALA A 327 22.07 1.72 5.55
CA ALA A 327 21.28 0.82 4.74
C ALA A 327 22.09 -0.42 4.31
N LYS A 328 21.55 -1.60 4.62
CA LYS A 328 22.08 -2.91 4.19
C LYS A 328 21.32 -3.35 2.95
N VAL A 329 21.78 -2.91 1.78
CA VAL A 329 21.15 -3.23 0.49
C VAL A 329 21.71 -4.54 -0.06
N VAL A 330 20.88 -5.58 -0.06
CA VAL A 330 21.21 -6.90 -0.62
C VAL A 330 20.98 -6.88 -2.13
N PRO A 331 21.90 -7.39 -2.96
CA PRO A 331 21.81 -7.32 -4.43
C PRO A 331 20.82 -8.34 -5.03
N THR A 332 19.62 -8.44 -4.49
CA THR A 332 18.54 -9.32 -4.96
C THR A 332 17.75 -8.67 -6.09
N GLU A 333 17.36 -9.47 -7.09
CA GLU A 333 16.47 -9.05 -8.18
C GLU A 333 16.92 -7.79 -8.93
N ARG A 334 18.23 -7.49 -8.96
CA ARG A 334 18.77 -6.29 -9.63
C ARG A 334 18.41 -6.21 -11.11
N GLY A 335 18.34 -5.00 -11.62
CA GLY A 335 18.25 -4.72 -13.05
C GLY A 335 17.03 -3.89 -13.44
N VAL A 336 17.00 -3.54 -14.72
CA VAL A 336 15.97 -2.68 -15.32
C VAL A 336 14.64 -3.41 -15.38
N ARG A 337 13.57 -2.73 -14.96
CA ARG A 337 12.18 -3.16 -15.05
C ARG A 337 11.39 -2.23 -15.97
N HIS A 338 10.36 -2.78 -16.60
CA HIS A 338 9.49 -2.07 -17.52
C HIS A 338 8.03 -2.46 -17.31
N ALA A 339 7.16 -1.49 -17.08
CA ALA A 339 5.75 -1.70 -16.84
C ALA A 339 5.50 -2.77 -15.75
N GLU A 340 6.16 -2.61 -14.61
CA GLU A 340 6.03 -3.45 -13.41
C GLU A 340 5.81 -2.60 -12.15
N LEU A 341 5.23 -3.20 -11.12
CA LEU A 341 5.11 -2.62 -9.77
C LEU A 341 6.38 -2.99 -8.96
N PRO A 342 7.11 -2.04 -8.37
CA PRO A 342 8.19 -2.36 -7.46
C PRO A 342 7.62 -2.89 -6.13
N LEU A 343 8.39 -3.75 -5.46
CA LEU A 343 7.99 -4.38 -4.21
C LEU A 343 8.56 -3.65 -3.01
N THR A 344 7.90 -3.78 -1.86
CA THR A 344 8.35 -3.19 -0.59
C THR A 344 9.82 -3.52 -0.32
N ASN A 345 10.51 -2.58 0.32
CA ASN A 345 11.93 -2.63 0.65
C ASN A 345 12.88 -2.69 -0.56
N GLN A 346 12.40 -2.69 -1.81
CA GLN A 346 13.31 -2.51 -2.95
C GLN A 346 13.89 -1.09 -2.94
N VAL A 347 15.16 -1.00 -3.30
CA VAL A 347 15.85 0.28 -3.56
C VAL A 347 15.88 0.47 -5.08
N LEU A 348 15.43 1.63 -5.54
CA LEU A 348 15.19 1.93 -6.94
C LEU A 348 16.05 3.09 -7.41
N ALA A 349 16.49 2.99 -8.67
CA ALA A 349 16.89 4.14 -9.45
C ALA A 349 15.84 4.45 -10.51
N PHE A 350 15.33 5.68 -10.49
CA PHE A 350 14.49 6.21 -11.54
C PHE A 350 15.35 6.95 -12.57
N PRO A 351 15.02 6.88 -13.88
CA PRO A 351 15.80 7.59 -14.89
C PRO A 351 15.88 9.09 -14.58
N GLY A 352 17.05 9.68 -14.86
CA GLY A 352 17.18 11.14 -14.95
C GLY A 352 16.39 11.69 -16.14
N SER A 353 16.04 12.98 -16.08
CA SER A 353 15.44 13.71 -17.19
C SER A 353 16.39 13.85 -18.37
#